data_AF-A0A7Y5NCZ7-F1
#
_entry.id   AF-A0A7Y5NCZ7-F1
#
_cell.length_a   1.000
_cell.length_b   1.000
_cell.length_c   1.000
_cell.angle_alpha   90.00
_cell.angle_beta   90.00
_cell.angle_gamma   90.00
#
_symmetry.space_group_name_H-M   'P 1'
#
loop_
_entity.id
_entity.type
_entity.pdbx_description
1 polymer ?
#
loop_
_entity_poly.entity_id
_entity_poly.type
_entity_poly.pdbx_seq_one_letter_code
_entity_poly.pdbx_strand_id
1 'polypeptide(L)'
;AFPAEIDESDLVKESESNALFGELPKAAGQAKSYAAWKKEFGEEVYRNQKLELFKSASTGEISQVHESERDFRVRISQYGREQRDEWTAKLREKYAKKMSAIEDRIRRAEEKLQREQQQAQQQKLQTAISVGATILGAFLGRKAVSRTTIGRASTAMRGASRAMREGKEADLAEDNLEALQQQLADLEAEFKAEADAYVAKNDAMNETLETLAIRPKKTNISVRLFALAWAPFWVRGEERQQAWK
;
A
#
# COMPACT_ATOMS: atom_id res chain seq x y z
N ALA A 1 -20.95 -11.03 -31.24
CA ALA A 1 -19.91 -10.84 -32.26
C ALA A 1 -18.58 -11.16 -31.60
N PHE A 2 -17.80 -12.06 -32.16
CA PHE A 2 -16.44 -12.30 -31.67
C PHE A 2 -15.57 -11.14 -32.14
N PRO A 3 -14.75 -10.51 -31.27
CA PRO A 3 -13.73 -9.59 -31.73
C PRO A 3 -12.79 -10.37 -32.65
N ALA A 4 -12.72 -9.98 -33.92
CA ALA A 4 -11.69 -10.45 -34.83
C ALA A 4 -10.51 -9.48 -34.71
N GLU A 5 -9.29 -10.00 -34.58
CA GLU A 5 -8.04 -9.21 -34.61
C GLU A 5 -7.75 -8.80 -36.06
N ILE A 6 -8.58 -7.90 -36.60
CA ILE A 6 -8.49 -7.40 -37.98
C ILE A 6 -8.57 -5.87 -37.92
N ASP A 7 -7.56 -5.20 -38.46
CA ASP A 7 -7.53 -3.75 -38.63
C ASP A 7 -8.17 -3.33 -39.95
N GLU A 8 -8.60 -2.06 -40.03
CA GLU A 8 -9.16 -1.50 -41.28
C GLU A 8 -8.17 -1.60 -42.45
N SER A 9 -6.86 -1.57 -42.18
CA SER A 9 -5.80 -1.74 -43.18
C SER A 9 -5.71 -3.15 -43.76
N ASP A 10 -6.26 -4.15 -43.07
CA ASP A 10 -6.21 -5.54 -43.53
C ASP A 10 -7.33 -5.82 -44.55
N LEU A 11 -8.29 -4.90 -44.68
CA LEU A 11 -9.39 -5.02 -45.62
C LEU A 11 -8.95 -4.66 -47.04
N VAL A 12 -9.05 -5.64 -47.92
CA VAL A 12 -8.80 -5.48 -49.36
C VAL A 12 -10.10 -5.34 -50.13
N LYS A 13 -10.09 -4.54 -51.21
CA LYS A 13 -11.24 -4.36 -52.11
C LYS A 13 -11.39 -5.50 -53.13
N GLU A 14 -10.29 -6.17 -53.44
CA GLU A 14 -10.21 -7.25 -54.40
C GLU A 14 -9.67 -8.50 -53.70
N SER A 15 -10.27 -9.66 -53.95
CA SER A 15 -9.82 -10.93 -53.39
C SER A 15 -8.71 -11.55 -54.21
N GLU A 16 -8.02 -12.51 -53.59
CA GLU A 16 -7.13 -13.43 -54.29
C GLU A 16 -7.87 -14.19 -55.41
N SER A 17 -7.12 -14.55 -56.46
CA SER A 17 -7.67 -15.26 -57.62
C SER A 17 -8.36 -16.58 -57.22
N ASN A 18 -9.48 -16.89 -57.86
CA ASN A 18 -10.31 -18.08 -57.62
C ASN A 18 -10.90 -18.21 -56.20
N ALA A 19 -10.90 -17.15 -55.40
CA ALA A 19 -11.62 -17.12 -54.13
C ALA A 19 -13.13 -17.17 -54.37
N LEU A 20 -13.81 -17.96 -53.54
CA LEU A 20 -15.27 -18.02 -53.44
C LEU A 20 -15.75 -17.26 -52.20
N PHE A 21 -17.03 -16.90 -52.22
CA PHE A 21 -17.64 -16.05 -51.22
C PHE A 21 -18.94 -16.67 -50.70
N GLY A 22 -19.26 -16.37 -49.44
CA GLY A 22 -20.56 -16.71 -48.88
C GLY A 22 -21.70 -15.94 -49.57
N GLU A 23 -22.89 -16.51 -49.55
CA GLU A 23 -24.09 -15.86 -50.09
C GLU A 23 -24.40 -14.56 -49.34
N LEU A 24 -24.86 -13.55 -50.09
CA LEU A 24 -25.23 -12.25 -49.54
C LEU A 24 -26.66 -12.28 -48.96
N PRO A 25 -26.84 -12.01 -47.66
CA PRO A 25 -28.18 -11.83 -47.11
C PRO A 25 -28.89 -10.64 -47.78
N LYS A 26 -30.18 -10.78 -48.10
CA LYS A 26 -30.97 -9.74 -48.80
C LYS A 26 -30.89 -8.37 -48.14
N ALA A 27 -30.91 -8.32 -46.81
CA ALA A 27 -30.82 -7.08 -46.05
C ALA A 27 -29.48 -6.37 -46.24
N ALA A 28 -28.39 -7.13 -46.42
CA ALA A 28 -27.04 -6.59 -46.62
C ALA A 28 -26.81 -6.07 -48.05
N GLY A 29 -27.71 -6.37 -48.99
CA GLY A 29 -27.72 -5.74 -50.32
C GLY A 29 -28.35 -4.34 -50.35
N GLN A 30 -28.95 -3.88 -49.25
CA GLN A 30 -29.66 -2.60 -49.19
C GLN A 30 -28.76 -1.50 -48.60
N ALA A 31 -28.30 -0.56 -49.43
CA ALA A 31 -27.42 0.52 -49.00
C ALA A 31 -27.98 1.37 -47.83
N LYS A 32 -29.30 1.58 -47.79
CA LYS A 32 -29.97 2.34 -46.72
C LYS A 32 -29.86 1.66 -45.35
N SER A 33 -29.74 0.34 -45.30
CA SER A 33 -29.64 -0.44 -44.05
C SER A 33 -28.37 -0.11 -43.27
N TYR A 34 -27.26 0.19 -43.96
CA TYR A 34 -25.96 0.45 -43.32
C TYR A 34 -25.95 1.72 -42.47
N ALA A 35 -26.69 2.76 -42.88
CA ALA A 35 -26.82 3.98 -42.07
C ALA A 35 -27.57 3.71 -40.76
N ALA A 36 -28.62 2.88 -40.81
CA ALA A 36 -29.36 2.46 -39.63
C ALA A 36 -28.51 1.56 -38.71
N TRP A 37 -27.88 0.52 -39.29
CA TRP A 37 -27.04 -0.41 -38.54
C TRP A 37 -25.81 0.25 -37.91
N LYS A 38 -25.18 1.21 -38.60
CA LYS A 38 -24.06 1.99 -38.03
C LYS A 38 -24.50 2.75 -36.77
N LYS A 39 -25.71 3.32 -36.77
CA LYS A 39 -26.27 4.01 -35.61
C LYS A 39 -26.60 3.02 -34.49
N GLU A 40 -27.27 1.91 -34.81
CA GLU A 40 -27.59 0.85 -33.86
C GLU A 40 -26.34 0.26 -33.21
N PHE A 41 -25.27 0.05 -33.99
CA PHE A 41 -23.98 -0.40 -33.46
C PHE A 41 -23.37 0.60 -32.48
N GLY A 42 -23.43 1.90 -32.77
CA GLY A 42 -23.00 2.93 -31.81
C GLY A 42 -23.84 2.92 -30.52
N GLU A 43 -25.15 2.66 -30.62
CA GLU A 43 -26.04 2.51 -29.47
C GLU A 43 -25.75 1.24 -28.67
N GLU A 44 -25.42 0.14 -29.35
CA GLU A 44 -25.03 -1.13 -28.74
C GLU A 44 -23.71 -0.99 -27.96
N VAL A 45 -22.69 -0.36 -28.56
CA VAL A 45 -21.44 0.00 -27.87
C VAL A 45 -21.71 0.86 -26.65
N TYR A 46 -22.57 1.88 -26.78
CA TYR A 46 -22.95 2.74 -25.65
C TYR A 46 -23.62 1.99 -24.50
N ARG A 47 -24.48 1.01 -24.80
CA ARG A 47 -25.26 0.26 -23.81
C ARG A 47 -24.43 -0.81 -23.11
N ASN A 48 -23.59 -1.52 -23.86
CA ASN A 48 -23.01 -2.78 -23.40
C ASN A 48 -21.52 -2.70 -23.12
N GLN A 49 -20.79 -1.71 -23.67
CA GLN A 49 -19.38 -1.55 -23.37
C GLN A 49 -19.19 -0.75 -22.08
N LYS A 50 -18.33 -1.29 -21.21
CA LYS A 50 -17.85 -0.63 -19.99
C LYS A 50 -16.37 -0.94 -19.86
N LEU A 51 -15.60 0.06 -19.44
CA LEU A 51 -14.24 -0.16 -18.98
C LEU A 51 -14.29 -0.37 -17.47
N GLU A 52 -13.88 -1.55 -17.03
CA GLU A 52 -13.76 -1.86 -15.61
C GLU A 52 -12.31 -1.64 -15.17
N LEU A 53 -12.16 -0.84 -14.12
CA LEU A 53 -10.89 -0.61 -13.44
C LEU A 53 -11.03 -1.00 -11.98
N PHE A 54 -9.92 -1.38 -11.36
CA PHE A 54 -9.86 -1.65 -9.93
C PHE A 54 -9.38 -0.41 -9.19
N LYS A 55 -9.90 -0.18 -7.99
CA LYS A 55 -9.44 0.87 -7.09
C LYS A 55 -9.15 0.27 -5.71
N SER A 56 -8.01 0.63 -5.14
CA SER A 56 -7.69 0.37 -3.73
C SER A 56 -8.23 1.52 -2.89
N ALA A 57 -9.00 1.21 -1.86
CA ALA A 57 -9.53 2.18 -0.91
C ALA A 57 -8.43 2.69 0.05
N SER A 58 -7.43 1.86 0.36
CA SER A 58 -6.34 2.16 1.29
C SER A 58 -5.28 3.08 0.68
N THR A 59 -4.92 2.83 -0.58
CA THR A 59 -3.89 3.61 -1.30
C THR A 59 -4.49 4.68 -2.19
N GLY A 60 -5.75 4.55 -2.60
CA GLY A 60 -6.39 5.43 -3.58
C GLY A 60 -5.98 5.15 -5.03
N GLU A 61 -5.04 4.22 -5.26
CA GLU A 61 -4.55 3.83 -6.58
C GLU A 61 -5.64 3.21 -7.44
N ILE A 62 -5.56 3.45 -8.75
CA ILE A 62 -6.47 2.89 -9.77
C ILE A 62 -5.65 2.02 -10.72
N SER A 63 -6.23 0.91 -11.18
CA SER A 63 -5.59 0.03 -12.15
C SER A 63 -5.41 0.70 -13.52
N GLN A 64 -4.45 0.21 -14.29
CA GLN A 64 -4.31 0.59 -15.70
C GLN A 64 -5.41 -0.08 -16.54
N VAL A 65 -5.61 0.44 -17.74
CA VAL A 65 -6.54 -0.15 -18.71
C VAL A 65 -6.05 -1.56 -19.06
N HIS A 66 -6.92 -2.55 -18.92
CA HIS A 66 -6.61 -3.97 -19.17
C HIS A 66 -5.57 -4.59 -18.20
N GLU A 67 -5.24 -3.93 -17.10
CA GLU A 67 -4.42 -4.53 -16.04
C GLU A 67 -5.20 -5.66 -15.36
N SER A 68 -4.57 -6.83 -15.21
CA SER A 68 -5.18 -7.93 -14.48
C SER A 68 -5.28 -7.58 -12.99
N GLU A 69 -6.28 -8.11 -12.29
CA GLU A 69 -6.40 -7.91 -10.83
C GLU A 69 -5.13 -8.35 -10.10
N ARG A 70 -4.50 -9.44 -10.57
CA ARG A 70 -3.26 -9.96 -9.99
C ARG A 70 -2.12 -8.96 -10.12
N ASP A 71 -1.90 -8.40 -11.31
CA ASP A 71 -0.80 -7.46 -11.54
C ASP A 71 -1.03 -6.16 -10.77
N PHE A 72 -2.28 -5.69 -10.73
CA PHE A 72 -2.66 -4.55 -9.92
C PHE A 72 -2.39 -4.79 -8.43
N ARG A 73 -2.75 -5.97 -7.89
CA ARG A 73 -2.45 -6.36 -6.50
C ARG A 73 -0.95 -6.34 -6.20
N VAL A 74 -0.12 -6.83 -7.12
CA VAL A 74 1.34 -6.79 -6.96
C VAL A 74 1.82 -5.34 -6.88
N ARG A 75 1.35 -4.48 -7.79
CA ARG A 75 1.73 -3.06 -7.83
C ARG A 75 1.33 -2.30 -6.57
N ILE A 76 0.08 -2.41 -6.13
CA ILE A 76 -0.37 -1.73 -4.90
C ILE A 76 0.33 -2.29 -3.65
N SER A 77 0.72 -3.58 -3.65
CA SER A 77 1.45 -4.16 -2.52
C SER A 77 2.85 -3.56 -2.38
N GLN A 78 3.51 -3.23 -3.49
CA GLN A 78 4.79 -2.55 -3.49
C GLN A 78 4.61 -1.09 -3.05
N TYR A 79 3.66 -0.38 -3.64
CA TYR A 79 3.35 1.00 -3.28
C TYR A 79 2.99 1.14 -1.79
N GLY A 80 2.19 0.22 -1.26
CA GLY A 80 1.85 0.18 0.16
C GLY A 80 3.05 -0.10 1.08
N ARG A 81 4.09 -0.80 0.61
CA ARG A 81 5.35 -0.96 1.36
C ARG A 81 6.12 0.35 1.41
N GLU A 82 6.26 1.02 0.27
CA GLU A 82 6.97 2.30 0.16
C GLU A 82 6.30 3.36 1.05
N GLN A 83 4.97 3.46 1.01
CA GLN A 83 4.19 4.34 1.89
C GLN A 83 4.38 4.00 3.38
N ARG A 84 4.39 2.71 3.74
CA ARG A 84 4.68 2.27 5.13
C ARG A 84 6.09 2.67 5.56
N ASP A 85 7.07 2.49 4.70
CA ASP A 85 8.47 2.80 5.02
C ASP A 85 8.65 4.31 5.20
N GLU A 86 8.07 5.13 4.30
CA GLU A 86 8.10 6.59 4.40
C GLU A 86 7.39 7.09 5.67
N TRP A 87 6.20 6.57 5.96
CA TRP A 87 5.44 6.94 7.15
C TRP A 87 6.19 6.55 8.42
N THR A 88 6.76 5.34 8.46
CA THR A 88 7.55 4.85 9.60
C THR A 88 8.81 5.69 9.81
N ALA A 89 9.48 6.12 8.73
CA ALA A 89 10.63 7.00 8.81
C ALA A 89 10.27 8.37 9.41
N LYS A 90 9.15 8.98 8.97
CA LYS A 90 8.62 10.23 9.53
C LYS A 90 8.23 10.09 11.00
N LEU A 91 7.58 8.99 11.36
CA LEU A 91 7.23 8.69 12.75
C LEU A 91 8.48 8.59 13.61
N ARG A 92 9.51 7.86 13.14
CA ARG A 92 10.80 7.76 13.84
C ARG A 92 11.45 9.11 14.02
N GLU A 93 11.51 9.95 12.99
CA GLU A 93 12.13 11.28 13.11
C GLU A 93 11.40 12.14 14.15
N LYS A 94 10.07 12.11 14.17
CA LYS A 94 9.23 12.82 15.15
C LYS A 94 9.50 12.37 16.58
N TYR A 95 9.59 11.05 16.82
CA TYR A 95 9.80 10.50 18.16
C TYR A 95 11.26 10.55 18.60
N ALA A 96 12.22 10.34 17.70
CA ALA A 96 13.66 10.42 18.00
C ALA A 96 14.04 11.78 18.57
N LYS A 97 13.54 12.88 18.01
CA LYS A 97 13.78 14.25 18.52
C LYS A 97 13.26 14.44 19.96
N LYS A 98 12.14 13.81 20.30
CA LYS A 98 11.54 13.89 21.65
C LYS A 98 12.28 12.99 22.64
N MET A 99 12.60 11.75 22.23
CA MET A 99 13.35 10.79 23.02
C MET A 99 14.74 11.32 23.35
N SER A 100 15.48 11.85 22.37
CA SER A 100 16.82 12.39 22.60
C SER A 100 16.82 13.54 23.61
N ALA A 101 15.77 14.37 23.60
CA ALA A 101 15.64 15.46 24.56
C ALA A 101 15.40 14.94 26.01
N ILE A 102 14.66 13.85 26.17
CA ILE A 102 14.43 13.20 27.47
C ILE A 102 15.68 12.43 27.91
N GLU A 103 16.33 11.68 27.01
CA GLU A 103 17.59 10.97 27.27
C GLU A 103 18.70 11.93 27.74
N ASP A 104 18.83 13.10 27.11
CA ASP A 104 19.75 14.13 27.55
C ASP A 104 19.42 14.67 28.96
N ARG A 105 18.14 14.73 29.32
CA ARG A 105 17.70 15.13 30.67
C ARG A 105 17.97 14.01 31.68
N ILE A 106 17.75 12.76 31.31
CA ILE A 106 18.07 11.57 32.12
C ILE A 106 19.56 11.57 32.43
N ARG A 107 20.43 11.69 31.42
CA ARG A 107 21.88 11.76 31.61
C ARG A 107 22.30 12.86 32.59
N ARG A 108 21.73 14.07 32.46
CA ARG A 108 22.00 15.18 33.40
C ARG A 108 21.46 14.89 34.81
N ALA A 109 20.33 14.22 34.94
CA ALA A 109 19.76 13.82 36.22
C ALA A 109 20.60 12.73 36.89
N GLU A 110 21.10 11.74 36.13
CA GLU A 110 22.04 10.72 36.61
C GLU A 110 23.34 11.34 37.11
N GLU A 111 23.94 12.27 36.36
CA GLU A 111 25.14 13.00 36.78
C GLU A 111 24.91 13.84 38.05
N LYS A 112 23.71 14.39 38.22
CA LYS A 112 23.34 15.13 39.43
C LYS A 112 23.17 14.18 40.62
N LEU A 113 22.41 13.10 40.45
CA LEU A 113 22.20 12.08 41.46
C LEU A 113 23.54 11.46 41.89
N GLN A 114 24.44 11.15 40.95
CA GLN A 114 25.76 10.61 41.26
C GLN A 114 26.60 11.58 42.09
N ARG A 115 26.56 12.89 41.80
CA ARG A 115 27.26 13.91 42.59
C ARG A 115 26.71 14.04 44.01
N GLU A 116 25.38 14.07 44.15
CA GLU A 116 24.72 14.16 45.45
C GLU A 116 24.93 12.88 46.27
N GLN A 117 24.90 11.70 45.62
CA GLN A 117 25.25 10.43 46.25
C GLN A 117 26.72 10.37 46.66
N GLN A 118 27.65 10.91 45.87
CA GLN A 118 29.07 11.01 46.23
C GLN A 118 29.30 11.96 47.42
N GLN A 119 28.55 13.06 47.51
CA GLN A 119 28.58 13.96 48.67
C GLN A 119 27.95 13.32 49.90
N ALA A 120 26.88 12.53 49.72
CA ALA A 120 26.25 11.74 50.78
C ALA A 120 27.07 10.48 51.16
N GLN A 121 28.02 10.04 50.32
CA GLN A 121 28.80 8.80 50.46
C GLN A 121 29.85 8.79 51.59
N GLN A 122 29.83 9.74 52.53
CA GLN A 122 30.26 9.36 53.88
C GLN A 122 29.32 8.31 54.50
N GLN A 123 28.09 8.13 54.01
CA GLN A 123 27.18 7.08 54.46
C GLN A 123 26.29 6.53 53.32
N LYS A 124 26.48 5.23 53.02
CA LYS A 124 25.60 4.30 52.29
C LYS A 124 25.71 4.25 50.75
N LEU A 125 26.54 3.31 50.30
CA LEU A 125 26.54 2.73 48.96
C LEU A 125 25.34 1.79 48.79
N GLN A 126 24.36 2.13 47.94
CA GLN A 126 23.63 1.18 47.08
C GLN A 126 23.03 1.94 45.91
N THR A 127 23.61 1.82 44.70
CA THR A 127 22.87 2.17 43.48
C THR A 127 23.36 1.29 42.34
N ALA A 128 22.50 0.40 41.88
CA ALA A 128 22.71 -0.46 40.73
C ALA A 128 21.44 -0.48 39.90
N ILE A 129 21.25 0.49 39.01
CA ILE A 129 20.24 0.41 37.95
C ILE A 129 20.81 1.10 36.71
N SER A 130 21.17 0.29 35.71
CA SER A 130 21.26 0.74 34.32
C SER A 130 20.19 -0.03 33.57
N VAL A 131 19.22 0.69 33.01
CA VAL A 131 18.19 0.16 32.12
C VAL A 131 18.18 1.07 30.89
N GLY A 132 18.78 0.59 29.81
CA GLY A 132 18.71 1.24 28.50
C GLY A 132 18.54 0.16 27.44
N ALA A 133 17.31 -0.10 27.03
CA ALA A 133 17.00 -0.91 25.87
C ALA A 133 16.18 -0.06 24.91
N THR A 134 16.86 0.73 24.08
CA THR A 134 16.22 1.64 23.12
C THR A 134 15.45 0.83 22.08
N ILE A 135 14.12 0.92 22.12
CA ILE A 135 13.22 0.20 21.21
C ILE A 135 13.42 0.65 19.75
N LEU A 136 13.93 1.87 19.52
CA LEU A 136 14.22 2.39 18.18
C LEU A 136 15.19 1.51 17.36
N GLY A 137 16.08 0.76 18.02
CA GLY A 137 17.01 -0.15 17.35
C GLY A 137 16.36 -1.41 16.76
N ALA A 138 15.23 -1.86 17.35
CA ALA A 138 14.58 -3.12 16.97
C ALA A 138 13.76 -3.03 15.67
N PHE A 139 13.46 -1.81 15.21
CA PHE A 139 12.61 -1.58 14.04
C PHE A 139 13.41 -1.51 12.70
N LEU A 140 14.72 -1.72 12.73
CA LEU A 140 15.62 -1.51 11.58
C LEU A 140 15.78 -2.71 10.61
N GLY A 141 15.14 -3.86 10.83
CA GLY A 141 15.45 -5.03 9.98
C GLY A 141 14.41 -6.13 9.93
N ARG A 142 14.26 -6.70 8.73
CA ARG A 142 13.41 -7.85 8.32
C ARG A 142 13.74 -9.18 9.04
N LYS A 143 14.30 -9.15 10.25
CA LYS A 143 14.46 -10.31 11.13
C LYS A 143 14.18 -9.86 12.56
N ALA A 144 12.90 -9.92 12.93
CA ALA A 144 12.49 -10.06 14.32
C ALA A 144 12.93 -11.43 14.84
N VAL A 145 14.23 -11.58 15.12
CA VAL A 145 14.75 -12.71 15.91
C VAL A 145 15.84 -12.17 16.83
N SER A 146 15.46 -11.77 18.03
CA SER A 146 16.00 -12.43 19.21
C SER A 146 15.11 -12.14 20.43
N ARG A 147 14.60 -13.22 21.00
CA ARG A 147 13.88 -13.29 22.27
C ARG A 147 14.83 -12.89 23.41
N THR A 148 14.97 -11.62 23.76
CA THR A 148 15.56 -11.27 25.07
C THR A 148 15.21 -9.86 25.58
N THR A 149 13.92 -9.58 25.79
CA THR A 149 13.53 -8.56 26.78
C THR A 149 12.23 -8.97 27.50
N ILE A 150 12.24 -10.19 28.04
CA ILE A 150 11.35 -10.54 29.15
C ILE A 150 12.18 -10.36 30.42
N GLY A 151 11.61 -9.61 31.36
CA GLY A 151 11.96 -9.72 32.76
C GLY A 151 12.91 -8.64 33.26
N ARG A 152 12.32 -7.54 33.73
CA ARG A 152 12.57 -7.07 35.11
C ARG A 152 11.46 -6.13 35.53
N ALA A 153 10.45 -6.72 36.15
CA ALA A 153 9.72 -6.03 37.21
C ALA A 153 10.72 -5.71 38.33
N SER A 154 10.81 -4.45 38.74
CA SER A 154 11.43 -4.08 40.01
C SER A 154 10.33 -3.68 40.97
N THR A 155 9.72 -4.68 41.60
CA THR A 155 9.17 -4.50 42.93
C THR A 155 10.34 -4.38 43.91
N ALA A 156 10.55 -3.19 44.47
CA ALA A 156 11.19 -2.97 45.76
C ALA A 156 10.95 -1.51 46.19
N MET A 157 10.81 -1.13 47.46
CA MET A 157 10.21 -1.70 48.65
C MET A 157 10.06 -0.48 49.59
N ARG A 158 8.91 -0.31 50.24
CA ARG A 158 8.72 0.72 51.27
C ARG A 158 9.73 0.49 52.41
N GLY A 159 10.53 1.50 52.77
CA GLY A 159 11.50 1.33 53.86
C GLY A 159 12.21 2.59 54.37
N ALA A 160 11.63 3.19 55.42
CA ALA A 160 12.27 3.87 56.55
C ALA A 160 12.98 5.23 56.38
N SER A 161 12.28 6.22 56.92
CA SER A 161 12.73 7.53 57.38
C SER A 161 13.83 7.44 58.45
N ARG A 162 14.96 8.15 58.26
CA ARG A 162 15.73 8.94 59.26
C ARG A 162 17.16 9.22 58.76
N ALA A 163 17.28 10.29 57.97
CA ALA A 163 18.49 11.10 57.81
C ALA A 163 18.03 12.50 57.35
N MET A 164 17.28 13.19 58.21
CA MET A 164 16.58 14.43 57.90
C MET A 164 17.55 15.62 57.86
N ARG A 165 18.24 15.81 56.74
CA ARG A 165 18.51 17.10 56.07
C ARG A 165 19.48 16.97 54.90
N GLU A 166 20.36 15.98 54.90
CA GLU A 166 21.33 15.74 53.81
C GLU A 166 20.83 14.69 52.79
N GLY A 167 19.96 13.75 53.18
CA GLY A 167 19.41 12.74 52.25
C GLY A 167 18.26 13.23 51.37
N LYS A 168 17.62 14.36 51.72
CA LYS A 168 16.46 14.89 50.98
C LYS A 168 16.82 15.33 49.56
N GLU A 169 18.04 15.79 49.33
CA GLU A 169 18.48 16.24 48.00
C GLU A 169 18.64 15.03 47.06
N ALA A 170 19.32 13.97 47.54
CA ALA A 170 19.44 12.71 46.82
C ALA A 170 18.09 12.05 46.53
N ASP A 171 17.17 12.03 47.51
CA ASP A 171 15.80 11.52 47.32
C ASP A 171 15.07 12.29 46.21
N LEU A 172 15.15 13.63 46.20
CA LEU A 172 14.51 14.47 45.16
C LEU A 172 15.17 14.29 43.78
N ALA A 173 16.47 14.02 43.73
CA ALA A 173 17.17 13.73 42.48
C ALA A 173 16.80 12.36 41.91
N GLU A 174 16.58 11.36 42.77
CA GLU A 174 16.09 10.03 42.40
C GLU A 174 14.65 10.10 41.87
N ASP A 175 13.73 10.78 42.58
CA ASP A 175 12.35 11.01 42.13
C ASP A 175 12.30 11.68 40.74
N ASN A 176 13.17 12.67 40.49
CA ASN A 176 13.25 13.34 39.20
C ASN A 176 13.82 12.44 38.10
N LEU A 177 14.78 11.57 38.41
CA LEU A 177 15.30 10.59 37.46
C LEU A 177 14.22 9.56 37.08
N GLU A 178 13.50 9.04 38.07
CA GLU A 178 12.40 8.08 37.86
C GLU A 178 11.29 8.71 37.01
N ALA A 179 10.91 9.96 37.29
CA ALA A 179 9.93 10.69 36.50
C ALA A 179 10.35 10.85 35.03
N LEU A 180 11.63 11.12 34.76
CA LEU A 180 12.16 11.22 33.39
C LEU A 180 12.21 9.86 32.68
N GLN A 181 12.57 8.79 33.38
CA GLN A 181 12.55 7.43 32.86
C GLN A 181 11.12 6.99 32.51
N GLN A 182 10.14 7.31 33.36
CA GLN A 182 8.74 7.05 33.06
C GLN A 182 8.27 7.82 31.83
N GLN A 183 8.65 9.10 31.70
CA GLN A 183 8.35 9.89 30.49
C GLN A 183 8.94 9.29 29.22
N LEU A 184 10.14 8.72 29.28
CA LEU A 184 10.74 8.02 28.15
C LEU A 184 9.94 6.76 27.79
N ALA A 185 9.60 5.94 28.80
CA ALA A 185 8.84 4.71 28.61
C ALA A 185 7.43 4.96 28.03
N ASP A 186 6.75 6.00 28.51
CA ASP A 186 5.44 6.41 27.99
C ASP A 186 5.54 6.83 26.52
N LEU A 187 6.60 7.58 26.16
CA LEU A 187 6.83 8.03 24.79
C LEU A 187 7.21 6.89 23.84
N GLU A 188 7.92 5.87 24.33
CA GLU A 188 8.17 4.62 23.59
C GLU A 188 6.88 3.82 23.39
N ALA A 189 6.02 3.75 24.40
CA ALA A 189 4.72 3.07 24.30
C ALA A 189 3.79 3.76 23.30
N GLU A 190 3.77 5.10 23.29
CA GLU A 190 3.03 5.89 22.29
C GLU A 190 3.54 5.63 20.86
N PHE A 191 4.86 5.63 20.65
CA PHE A 191 5.45 5.32 19.35
C PHE A 191 5.02 3.94 18.85
N LYS A 192 5.07 2.94 19.73
CA LYS A 192 4.68 1.57 19.39
C LYS A 192 3.19 1.47 19.07
N ALA A 193 2.33 2.11 19.87
CA ALA A 193 0.90 2.12 19.63
C ALA A 193 0.54 2.82 18.30
N GLU A 194 1.18 3.94 17.97
CA GLU A 194 0.98 4.65 16.71
C GLU A 194 1.43 3.78 15.52
N ALA A 195 2.59 3.11 15.63
CA ALA A 195 3.10 2.21 14.60
C ALA A 195 2.21 0.98 14.37
N ASP A 196 1.77 0.32 15.44
CA ASP A 196 0.91 -0.88 15.37
C ASP A 196 -0.46 -0.52 14.78
N ALA A 197 -1.04 0.63 15.15
CA ALA A 197 -2.31 1.11 14.60
C ALA A 197 -2.23 1.37 13.08
N TYR A 198 -1.11 1.87 12.58
CA TYR A 198 -0.91 2.11 11.15
C TYR A 198 -0.79 0.80 10.36
N VAL A 199 -0.04 -0.18 10.90
CA VAL A 199 0.08 -1.52 10.28
C VAL A 199 -1.27 -2.22 10.21
N ALA A 200 -2.06 -2.18 11.28
CA ALA A 200 -3.39 -2.80 11.33
C ALA A 200 -4.37 -2.22 10.30
N LYS A 201 -4.23 -0.92 9.97
CA LYS A 201 -5.12 -0.24 9.01
C LYS A 201 -4.76 -0.50 7.55
N ASN A 202 -3.52 -0.90 7.25
CA ASN A 202 -2.95 -0.91 5.90
C ASN A 202 -2.48 -2.30 5.42
N ASP A 203 -3.21 -3.37 5.75
CA ASP A 203 -2.97 -4.71 5.20
C ASP A 203 -3.44 -4.80 3.73
N ALA A 204 -2.59 -4.31 2.83
CA ALA A 204 -2.84 -4.22 1.40
C ALA A 204 -3.08 -5.58 0.70
N MET A 205 -2.68 -6.72 1.30
CA MET A 205 -2.87 -8.03 0.65
C MET A 205 -4.30 -8.56 0.80
N ASN A 206 -4.99 -8.21 1.87
CA ASN A 206 -6.37 -8.65 2.13
C ASN A 206 -7.42 -7.59 1.80
N GLU A 207 -6.99 -6.47 1.21
CA GLU A 207 -7.91 -5.39 0.86
C GLU A 207 -8.88 -5.81 -0.25
N THR A 208 -10.16 -5.48 -0.05
CA THR A 208 -11.21 -5.59 -1.06
C THR A 208 -11.05 -4.46 -2.08
N LEU A 209 -10.82 -4.83 -3.34
CA LEU A 209 -10.73 -3.88 -4.43
C LEU A 209 -12.12 -3.44 -4.88
N GLU A 210 -12.31 -2.13 -5.03
CA GLU A 210 -13.54 -1.58 -5.60
C GLU A 210 -13.48 -1.65 -7.13
N THR A 211 -14.60 -2.00 -7.77
CA THR A 211 -14.70 -1.97 -9.24
C THR A 211 -15.29 -0.64 -9.70
N LEU A 212 -14.52 0.11 -10.48
CA LEU A 212 -14.94 1.34 -11.14
C LEU A 212 -15.35 1.02 -12.58
N ALA A 213 -16.64 1.17 -12.88
CA ALA A 213 -17.16 1.00 -14.24
C ALA A 213 -17.27 2.37 -14.95
N ILE A 214 -16.42 2.59 -15.94
CA ILE A 214 -16.46 3.77 -16.81
C ILE A 214 -17.28 3.41 -18.06
N ARG A 215 -18.44 4.05 -18.21
CA ARG A 215 -19.27 3.89 -19.41
C ARG A 215 -18.92 4.95 -20.45
N PRO A 216 -18.84 4.59 -21.75
CA PRO A 216 -18.64 5.56 -22.79
C PRO A 216 -19.83 6.53 -22.86
N LYS A 217 -19.55 7.80 -23.12
CA LYS A 217 -20.60 8.77 -23.48
C LYS A 217 -20.91 8.63 -24.97
N LYS A 218 -22.16 8.86 -25.37
CA LYS A 218 -22.54 8.84 -26.80
C LYS A 218 -21.67 9.76 -27.66
N THR A 219 -21.28 10.92 -27.12
CA THR A 219 -20.40 11.90 -27.79
C THR A 219 -18.97 11.40 -28.00
N ASN A 220 -18.55 10.37 -27.26
CA ASN A 220 -17.19 9.84 -27.28
C ASN A 220 -17.10 8.54 -28.11
N ILE A 221 -18.16 8.15 -28.82
CA ILE A 221 -18.19 6.98 -29.68
C ILE A 221 -18.09 7.46 -31.13
N SER A 222 -17.03 7.02 -31.82
CA SER A 222 -16.83 7.26 -33.24
C SER A 222 -16.71 5.93 -33.97
N VAL A 223 -17.69 5.63 -34.83
CA VAL A 223 -17.65 4.45 -35.70
C VAL A 223 -16.93 4.84 -36.99
N ARG A 224 -15.65 4.49 -37.08
CA ARG A 224 -14.77 4.80 -38.22
C ARG A 224 -15.26 4.09 -39.48
N LEU A 225 -15.39 2.77 -39.40
CA LEU A 225 -15.87 1.93 -40.49
C LEU A 225 -17.06 1.09 -40.02
N PHE A 226 -18.08 1.01 -40.86
CA PHE A 226 -19.17 0.05 -40.73
C PHE A 226 -19.50 -0.44 -42.14
N ALA A 227 -19.10 -1.65 -42.46
CA ALA A 227 -19.17 -2.19 -43.81
C ALA A 227 -19.45 -3.70 -43.76
N LEU A 228 -19.91 -4.23 -44.89
CA LEU A 228 -19.94 -5.66 -45.12
C LEU A 228 -18.59 -6.10 -45.65
N ALA A 229 -17.96 -7.04 -44.96
CA ALA A 229 -16.77 -7.72 -45.41
C ALA A 229 -17.10 -9.19 -45.71
N TRP A 230 -16.41 -9.75 -46.68
CA TRP A 230 -16.44 -11.19 -46.93
C TRP A 230 -15.16 -11.82 -46.41
N ALA A 231 -15.29 -13.05 -45.90
CA ALA A 231 -14.19 -13.95 -45.60
C ALA A 231 -14.03 -14.90 -46.79
N PRO A 232 -13.16 -14.60 -47.79
CA PRO A 232 -13.02 -15.39 -49.01
C PRO A 232 -12.44 -16.77 -48.74
N PHE A 233 -12.90 -17.82 -49.41
CA PHE A 233 -12.35 -19.17 -49.24
C PHE A 233 -12.04 -19.83 -50.58
N TRP A 234 -11.01 -20.67 -50.60
CA TRP A 234 -10.78 -21.61 -51.68
C TRP A 234 -11.45 -22.94 -51.37
N VAL A 235 -11.86 -23.65 -52.42
CA VAL A 235 -12.33 -25.03 -52.32
C VAL A 235 -11.25 -25.92 -52.90
N ARG A 236 -10.69 -26.82 -52.08
CA ARG A 236 -9.72 -27.83 -52.50
C ARG A 236 -10.32 -29.20 -52.18
N GLY A 237 -10.87 -29.87 -53.19
CA GLY A 237 -11.66 -31.08 -52.97
C GLY A 237 -12.98 -30.75 -52.25
N GLU A 238 -13.24 -31.39 -51.10
CA GLU A 238 -14.40 -31.10 -50.24
C GLU A 238 -14.11 -30.09 -49.13
N GLU A 239 -12.85 -29.67 -48.97
CA GLU A 239 -12.44 -28.80 -47.87
C GLU A 239 -12.44 -27.31 -48.26
N ARG A 240 -12.86 -26.47 -47.32
CA ARG A 240 -12.79 -25.00 -47.43
C ARG A 240 -11.54 -24.51 -46.72
N GLN A 241 -10.70 -23.77 -47.45
CA GLN A 241 -9.49 -23.14 -46.92
C GLN A 241 -9.66 -21.62 -46.96
N GLN A 242 -9.22 -20.92 -45.91
CA GLN A 242 -9.18 -19.46 -45.90
C GLN A 242 -8.34 -18.91 -47.06
N ALA A 243 -8.86 -17.93 -47.77
CA ALA A 243 -8.20 -17.24 -48.89
C ALA A 243 -7.88 -15.78 -48.52
N TRP A 244 -7.49 -15.55 -47.26
CA TRP A 244 -6.94 -14.30 -46.74
C TRP A 244 -5.72 -14.63 -45.85
N LYS A 245 -4.82 -13.67 -45.71
CA LYS A 245 -3.63 -13.78 -44.84
C LYS A 245 -3.96 -13.41 -43.41
#